data_AF-A0A2V4VEF4-F1
#
_entry.id   AF-A0A2V4VEF4-F1
#
_cell.length_a   1.000
_cell.length_b   1.000
_cell.length_c   1.000
_cell.angle_alpha   90.00
_cell.angle_beta   90.00
_cell.angle_gamma   90.00
#
_symmetry.space_group_name_H-M   'P 1'
#
loop_
_entity.id
_entity.type
_entity.pdbx_description
1 polymer ?
#
loop_
_entity_poly.entity_id
_entity_poly.type
_entity_poly.pdbx_seq_one_letter_code
_entity_poly.pdbx_strand_id
1 'polypeptide(L)' 'MKEKTFTFKGKPSGDYESFVWDVSKEDYAIITGRKPKSHEKARFTKGRFMVYPNDLLEGIADEDETDYEFEITIKAKKVE' A
#
# COMPACT_ATOMS: atom_id res chain seq x y z
N MET A 1 -4.10 24.41 -9.03
CA MET A 1 -3.40 23.11 -8.89
C MET A 1 -4.47 22.03 -8.92
N LYS A 2 -4.32 20.95 -9.71
CA LYS A 2 -5.32 19.87 -9.67
C LYS A 2 -4.92 18.93 -8.55
N GLU A 3 -5.70 18.91 -7.48
CA GLU A 3 -5.52 17.98 -6.36
C GLU A 3 -6.25 16.66 -6.67
N LYS A 4 -5.61 15.55 -6.32
CA LYS A 4 -6.20 14.22 -6.46
C LYS A 4 -5.92 13.43 -5.19
N THR A 5 -6.95 13.28 -4.37
CA THR A 5 -6.92 12.47 -3.16
C THR A 5 -7.17 11.03 -3.54
N PHE A 6 -6.36 10.11 -3.00
CA PHE A 6 -6.58 8.68 -3.11
C PHE A 6 -7.06 8.15 -1.77
N THR A 7 -8.15 7.38 -1.81
CA THR A 7 -8.69 6.70 -0.64
C THR A 7 -8.44 5.22 -0.80
N PHE A 8 -7.73 4.63 0.16
CA PHE A 8 -7.54 3.20 0.25
C PHE A 8 -8.57 2.61 1.20
N LYS A 9 -9.16 1.48 0.83
CA LYS A 9 -10.08 0.75 1.70
C LYS A 9 -9.31 -0.37 2.38
N GLY A 10 -9.06 -0.23 3.68
CA GLY A 10 -8.51 -1.29 4.51
C GLY A 10 -9.44 -2.50 4.50
N LYS A 11 -8.85 -3.69 4.32
CA LYS A 11 -9.51 -4.99 4.45
C LYS A 11 -8.78 -5.80 5.50
N PRO A 12 -9.45 -6.69 6.24
CA PRO A 12 -8.73 -7.58 7.14
C PRO A 12 -7.64 -8.36 6.40
N SER A 13 -6.48 -8.49 7.02
CA SER A 13 -5.43 -9.42 6.64
C SER A 13 -5.93 -10.87 6.75
N GLY A 14 -5.16 -11.81 6.20
CA GLY A 14 -5.55 -13.21 6.18
C GLY A 14 -5.84 -13.80 7.57
N ASP A 15 -5.05 -13.45 8.57
CA ASP A 15 -5.17 -13.89 9.96
C ASP A 15 -6.06 -12.97 10.82
N TYR A 16 -6.53 -11.85 10.25
CA TYR A 16 -7.35 -10.83 10.92
C TYR A 16 -6.61 -10.06 12.04
N GLU A 17 -5.28 -10.13 12.12
CA GLU A 17 -4.50 -9.40 13.13
C GLU A 17 -4.21 -7.95 12.71
N SER A 18 -4.34 -7.64 11.43
CA SER A 18 -4.15 -6.29 10.87
C SER A 18 -5.09 -6.01 9.70
N PHE A 19 -5.04 -4.80 9.13
CA PHE A 19 -5.69 -4.48 7.86
C PHE A 19 -4.66 -4.24 6.75
N VAL A 20 -5.04 -4.54 5.52
CA VAL A 20 -4.24 -4.45 4.31
C VAL A 20 -4.98 -3.69 3.22
N TRP A 21 -4.23 -3.22 2.23
CA TRP A 21 -4.77 -2.70 0.98
C TRP A 21 -4.53 -3.69 -0.16
N ASP A 22 -5.61 -4.06 -0.84
CA ASP A 22 -5.55 -4.95 -2.00
C ASP A 22 -5.22 -4.16 -3.27
N VAL A 23 -4.00 -4.32 -3.76
CA VAL A 23 -3.45 -3.61 -4.93
C VAL A 23 -3.18 -4.54 -6.11
N SER A 24 -2.94 -3.96 -7.30
CA SER A 24 -2.50 -4.72 -8.48
C SER A 24 -1.07 -5.23 -8.30
N LYS A 25 -0.63 -6.15 -9.18
CA LYS A 25 0.76 -6.62 -9.17
C LYS A 25 1.74 -5.49 -9.51
N GLU A 26 1.36 -4.61 -10.44
CA GLU A 26 2.16 -3.46 -10.83
C GLU A 26 2.31 -2.49 -9.66
N ASP A 27 1.21 -2.12 -9.02
CA ASP A 27 1.21 -1.17 -7.89
C ASP A 27 1.99 -1.74 -6.70
N TYR A 28 1.88 -3.05 -6.43
CA TYR A 28 2.66 -3.71 -5.39
C TYR A 28 4.16 -3.48 -5.58
N ALA A 29 4.65 -3.64 -6.82
CA ALA A 29 6.06 -3.49 -7.12
C ALA A 29 6.53 -2.03 -7.07
N ILE A 30 5.66 -1.08 -7.43
CA ILE A 30 5.92 0.36 -7.31
C ILE A 30 6.05 0.74 -5.83
N ILE A 31 5.15 0.24 -4.98
CA ILE A 31 5.09 0.58 -3.56
C ILE A 31 6.25 -0.03 -2.78
N THR A 32 6.48 -1.33 -2.94
CA THR A 32 7.43 -2.09 -2.11
C THR A 32 8.83 -2.21 -2.72
N GLY A 33 9.01 -1.77 -3.96
CA GLY A 33 10.25 -1.98 -4.71
C GLY A 33 10.53 -3.43 -5.12
N ARG A 34 9.63 -4.39 -4.82
CA ARG A 34 9.84 -5.82 -5.10
C ARG A 34 8.60 -6.51 -5.69
N LYS A 35 8.80 -7.69 -6.27
CA LYS A 35 7.68 -8.52 -6.73
C LYS A 35 6.94 -9.15 -5.54
N PRO A 36 5.61 -9.31 -5.61
CA PRO A 36 4.87 -9.97 -4.57
C PRO A 36 5.14 -11.49 -4.56
N LYS A 37 5.17 -12.05 -3.36
CA LYS A 37 5.26 -13.48 -3.04
C LYS A 37 3.88 -14.12 -3.06
N SER A 38 3.85 -15.46 -3.04
CA SER A 38 2.60 -16.23 -3.12
C SER A 38 1.66 -16.02 -1.93
N HIS A 39 2.22 -15.84 -0.72
CA HIS A 39 1.45 -15.60 0.51
C HIS A 39 0.90 -14.18 0.63
N GLU A 40 1.37 -13.25 -0.22
CA GLU A 40 0.90 -11.86 -0.25
C GLU A 40 -0.32 -11.71 -1.17
N LYS A 41 -0.87 -12.80 -1.71
CA LYS A 41 -2.12 -12.74 -2.48
C LYS A 41 -3.27 -12.34 -1.57
N ALA A 42 -4.07 -11.39 -2.03
CA ALA A 42 -5.27 -10.93 -1.33
C ALA A 42 -6.24 -12.08 -1.09
N ARG A 43 -6.58 -12.31 0.18
CA ARG A 43 -7.48 -13.39 0.61
C ARG A 43 -8.90 -13.21 0.06
N PHE A 44 -9.38 -11.98 0.04
CA PHE A 44 -10.78 -11.66 -0.29
C PHE A 44 -10.96 -11.08 -1.70
N THR A 45 -9.87 -10.73 -2.40
CA THR A 45 -9.95 -10.09 -3.73
C THR A 45 -9.07 -10.84 -4.72
N LYS A 46 -9.69 -11.63 -5.59
CA LYS A 46 -8.98 -12.49 -6.55
C LYS A 46 -8.04 -11.69 -7.45
N GLY A 47 -6.80 -12.17 -7.58
CA GLY A 47 -5.79 -11.59 -8.49
C GLY A 47 -5.11 -10.32 -7.97
N ARG A 48 -5.40 -9.90 -6.73
CA ARG A 48 -4.74 -8.78 -6.06
C ARG A 48 -3.72 -9.25 -5.02
N PHE A 49 -2.93 -8.31 -4.54
CA PHE A 49 -1.91 -8.53 -3.52
C PHE A 49 -2.13 -7.58 -2.33
N MET A 50 -1.81 -8.06 -1.14
CA MET A 50 -1.97 -7.35 0.12
C MET A 50 -0.72 -6.53 0.38
N VAL A 51 -0.89 -5.22 0.53
CA VAL A 51 0.12 -4.31 1.06
C VAL A 51 -0.33 -3.88 2.45
N TYR A 52 0.54 -4.04 3.44
CA TYR A 52 0.33 -3.54 4.78
C TYR A 52 0.67 -2.05 4.82
N PRO A 53 0.01 -1.25 5.68
CA PRO A 53 0.41 0.13 5.90
C PRO A 53 1.90 0.27 6.22
N ASN A 54 2.46 -0.64 7.02
CA ASN A 54 3.87 -0.66 7.39
C ASN A 54 4.82 -0.81 6.20
N ASP A 55 4.39 -1.45 5.10
CA ASP A 55 5.20 -1.56 3.88
C ASP A 55 5.43 -0.17 3.23
N LEU A 56 4.56 0.82 3.49
CA LEU A 56 4.79 2.20 3.05
C LEU A 56 5.83 2.94 3.91
N LEU A 57 6.10 2.43 5.10
CA LEU A 57 6.87 3.12 6.14
C LEU A 57 8.24 2.52 6.33
N GLU A 58 8.58 1.48 5.56
CA GLU A 58 9.88 0.85 5.57
C GLU A 58 10.97 1.91 5.31
N GLY A 59 11.85 2.13 6.29
CA GLY A 59 12.89 3.16 6.26
C GLY A 59 12.45 4.58 6.63
N ILE A 60 11.19 4.78 7.05
CA ILE A 60 10.64 6.06 7.52
C ILE A 60 10.23 5.97 9.00
N ALA A 61 9.62 4.86 9.41
CA ALA A 61 9.15 4.63 10.78
C ALA A 61 10.04 3.59 11.48
N ASP A 62 10.52 3.91 12.68
CA ASP A 62 11.11 2.95 13.61
C ASP A 62 10.01 2.39 14.54
N GLU A 63 10.18 1.15 15.00
CA GLU A 63 9.13 0.28 15.59
C GLU A 63 8.51 0.73 16.94
N ASP A 64 8.71 1.95 17.40
CA ASP A 64 8.19 2.43 18.69
C ASP A 64 6.83 3.12 18.55
N GLU A 65 5.91 2.84 19.49
CA GLU A 65 4.51 3.29 19.62
C GLU A 65 4.21 4.71 19.10
N THR A 66 4.06 4.85 17.78
CA THR A 66 3.86 6.14 17.11
C THR A 66 2.66 6.04 16.19
N ASP A 67 1.68 6.93 16.40
CA ASP A 67 0.57 7.13 15.46
C ASP A 67 1.06 7.93 14.25
N TYR A 68 0.67 7.50 13.05
CA TYR A 68 1.04 8.19 11.82
C TYR A 68 -0.19 8.59 10.99
N GLU A 69 -0.16 9.80 10.46
CA GLU A 69 -1.10 10.30 9.44
C GLU A 69 -0.36 10.47 8.11
N PHE A 70 -0.95 9.97 7.01
CA PHE A 70 -0.34 10.00 5.69
C PHE A 70 -1.18 10.76 4.66
N GLU A 71 -0.51 11.57 3.86
CA GLU A 71 -1.05 12.17 2.64
C GLU A 71 -0.24 11.71 1.42
N ILE A 72 -0.91 11.21 0.38
CA ILE A 72 -0.26 10.83 -0.88
C ILE A 72 -0.45 11.94 -1.93
N THR A 73 0.64 12.57 -2.36
CA THR A 73 0.63 13.58 -3.44
C THR A 73 1.18 13.00 -4.75
N ILE A 74 0.40 13.06 -5.83
CA ILE A 74 0.90 12.75 -7.19
C ILE A 74 1.32 14.02 -7.92
N LYS A 75 2.59 14.05 -8.37
CA LYS A 75 3.12 15.12 -9.25
C LYS A 75 3.36 14.55 -10.65
N ALA A 76 2.65 15.10 -11.64
CA ALA A 76 2.83 14.73 -13.05
C ALA A 76 3.31 15.94 -13.84
N LYS A 77 4.32 15.74 -14.70
CA LYS A 77 4.75 16.71 -15.70
C LYS A 77 4.66 16.06 -17.07
N LYS A 78 3.92 16.68 -17.99
CA LYS A 78 3.93 16.28 -19.40
C LYS A 78 5.32 16.58 -19.95
N VAL A 79 5.99 15.56 -20.47
CA VAL A 79 7.23 15.72 -21.24
C VAL A 79 6.81 15.68 -22.70
N GLU A 80 7.16 16.72 -23.45
CA GLU A 80 6.96 16.81 -24.90
C GLU A 80 8.07 16.07 -25.65
#